data_AF-A0A8S0YTS9-F1
#
_entry.id   AF-A0A8S0YTS9-F1
#
_cell.length_a   1.000
_cell.length_b   1.000
_cell.length_c   1.000
_cell.angle_alpha   90.00
_cell.angle_beta   90.00
_cell.angle_gamma   90.00
#
_symmetry.space_group_name_H-M   'P 1'
#
loop_
_entity.id
_entity.type
_entity.pdbx_description
1 polymer ?
#
loop_
_entity_poly.entity_id
_entity_poly.type
_entity_poly.pdbx_seq_one_letter_code
_entity_poly.pdbx_strand_id
1 'polypeptide(L)'
;MTDSTDRAHNMVSEVGFVPAPPFPSMNFTGNLAENFKTWVQRFRIYLEANGLDEVGEKRKISILLNCIGEKGIEIYNTFNTSSAEKLDTVIEKFKEYFNPKRSLTIL
;
A
#
# COMPACT_ATOMS: atom_id res chain seq x y z
N MET A 1 20.72 24.30 31.29
CA MET A 1 20.65 22.83 31.42
C MET A 1 19.24 22.43 31.07
N THR A 2 18.97 22.16 29.79
CA THR A 2 17.65 21.66 29.36
C THR A 2 17.56 20.20 29.77
N ASP A 3 16.52 19.90 30.52
CA ASP A 3 16.28 18.61 31.17
C ASP A 3 16.15 17.48 30.14
N SER A 4 16.75 16.33 30.45
CA SER A 4 16.76 15.14 29.58
C SER A 4 15.35 14.56 29.36
N THR A 5 14.39 14.98 30.20
CA THR A 5 12.98 14.62 30.15
C THR A 5 12.23 15.28 28.98
N ASP A 6 12.66 16.46 28.51
CA ASP A 6 12.05 17.13 27.34
C ASP A 6 12.36 16.39 26.03
N ARG A 7 13.46 15.63 25.98
CA ARG A 7 13.88 14.90 24.78
C ARG A 7 12.99 13.69 24.51
N ALA A 8 12.43 13.07 25.55
CA ALA A 8 11.50 11.94 25.41
C ALA A 8 10.09 12.40 25.00
N HIS A 9 9.66 13.59 25.46
CA HIS A 9 8.36 14.14 25.09
C HIS A 9 8.31 14.60 23.61
N ASN A 10 9.46 14.99 23.05
CA ASN A 10 9.58 15.45 21.65
C ASN A 10 9.90 14.33 20.63
N MET A 11 9.99 13.07 21.04
CA MET A 11 10.15 11.93 20.11
C MET A 11 8.82 11.26 19.71
N VAL A 12 7.70 11.71 20.28
CA VAL A 12 6.36 11.21 19.93
C VAL A 12 5.77 11.95 18.71
N SER A 13 6.42 13.01 18.23
CA SER A 13 5.94 13.87 17.13
C SER A 13 6.54 13.58 15.75
N GLU A 14 7.50 12.66 15.59
CA GLU A 14 8.18 12.51 14.28
C GLU A 14 7.49 11.57 13.29
N VAL A 15 6.65 10.61 13.70
CA VAL A 15 5.75 9.93 12.75
C VAL A 15 4.48 9.46 13.47
N GLY A 16 3.72 10.40 14.02
CA GLY A 16 2.39 10.10 14.53
C GLY A 16 1.55 9.55 13.39
N PHE A 17 1.06 8.32 13.53
CA PHE A 17 0.04 7.78 12.64
C PHE A 17 -1.16 8.72 12.69
N VAL A 18 -1.30 9.59 11.68
CA VAL A 18 -2.49 10.38 11.49
C VAL A 18 -3.56 9.37 11.07
N PRO A 19 -4.66 9.20 11.84
CA PRO A 19 -5.76 8.36 11.40
C PRO A 19 -6.25 8.95 10.09
N ALA A 20 -5.95 8.26 8.99
CA ALA A 20 -6.33 8.72 7.66
C ALA A 20 -7.85 8.95 7.66
N PRO A 21 -8.36 10.02 7.03
CA PRO A 21 -9.75 10.01 6.59
C PRO A 21 -9.98 8.68 5.87
N PRO A 22 -11.09 7.96 6.09
CA PRO A 22 -11.23 6.56 5.73
C PRO A 22 -10.83 6.38 4.28
N PHE A 23 -9.61 5.89 4.04
CA PHE A 23 -9.12 5.66 2.70
C PHE A 23 -9.96 4.51 2.18
N PRO A 24 -10.86 4.74 1.21
CA PRO A 24 -11.84 3.73 0.86
C PRO A 24 -11.13 2.49 0.35
N SER A 25 -11.56 1.33 0.85
CA SER A 25 -11.06 0.03 0.42
C SER A 25 -11.24 -0.16 -1.08
N MET A 26 -10.50 -1.10 -1.66
CA MET A 26 -10.66 -1.45 -3.06
C MET A 26 -12.07 -2.01 -3.31
N ASN A 27 -12.69 -1.62 -4.42
CA ASN A 27 -13.98 -2.18 -4.83
C ASN A 27 -13.77 -3.51 -5.59
N PHE A 28 -14.04 -4.62 -4.92
CA PHE A 28 -13.88 -5.98 -5.45
C PHE A 28 -15.09 -6.46 -6.28
N THR A 29 -15.88 -5.56 -6.85
CA THR A 29 -17.03 -5.90 -7.71
C THR A 29 -16.91 -5.25 -9.10
N GLY A 30 -17.47 -5.90 -10.13
CA GLY A 30 -17.45 -5.38 -11.50
C GLY A 30 -16.06 -5.45 -12.16
N ASN A 31 -15.63 -4.34 -12.78
CA ASN A 31 -14.35 -4.28 -13.48
C ASN A 31 -13.18 -4.09 -12.51
N LEU A 32 -12.64 -5.22 -12.01
CA LEU A 32 -11.55 -5.22 -11.05
C LEU A 32 -10.28 -4.52 -11.55
N ALA A 33 -9.96 -4.64 -12.84
CA ALA A 33 -8.77 -4.03 -13.42
C ALA A 33 -8.83 -2.50 -13.39
N GLU A 34 -9.95 -1.91 -13.81
CA GLU A 34 -10.11 -0.45 -13.76
C GLU A 34 -10.25 0.04 -12.31
N ASN A 35 -11.02 -0.68 -11.48
CA ASN A 35 -11.14 -0.37 -10.06
C ASN A 35 -9.78 -0.35 -9.37
N PHE A 36 -8.93 -1.35 -9.61
CA PHE A 36 -7.60 -1.42 -9.02
C PHE A 36 -6.69 -0.31 -9.53
N LYS A 37 -6.72 0.00 -10.84
CA LYS A 37 -5.96 1.10 -11.43
C LYS A 37 -6.31 2.45 -10.80
N THR A 38 -7.60 2.78 -10.70
CA THR A 38 -8.05 4.02 -10.03
C THR A 38 -7.70 4.01 -8.54
N TRP A 39 -7.84 2.87 -7.87
CA TRP A 39 -7.51 2.74 -6.46
C TRP A 39 -6.01 2.95 -6.18
N VAL A 40 -5.12 2.38 -7.00
CA VAL A 40 -3.66 2.58 -6.89
C VAL A 40 -3.28 4.05 -7.08
N GLN A 41 -3.92 4.76 -8.01
CA GLN A 41 -3.68 6.20 -8.19
C GLN A 41 -4.02 6.97 -6.91
N ARG A 42 -5.18 6.70 -6.31
CA ARG A 42 -5.61 7.31 -5.05
C ARG A 42 -4.66 6.94 -3.90
N PHE A 43 -4.18 5.70 -3.88
CA PHE A 43 -3.24 5.22 -2.87
C PHE A 43 -1.91 5.97 -2.94
N ARG A 44 -1.36 6.19 -4.15
CA ARG A 44 -0.13 6.97 -4.33
C ARG A 44 -0.30 8.42 -3.88
N ILE A 45 -1.42 9.06 -4.24
CA ILE A 45 -1.76 10.42 -3.78
C ILE A 45 -1.82 10.44 -2.25
N TYR A 46 -2.43 9.43 -1.64
CA TYR A 46 -2.49 9.31 -0.18
C TYR A 46 -1.09 9.19 0.44
N LEU A 47 -0.18 8.40 -0.14
CA LEU A 47 1.19 8.30 0.36
C LEU A 47 1.91 9.65 0.29
N GLU A 48 1.91 10.28 -0.87
CA GLU A 48 2.60 11.55 -1.14
C GLU A 48 2.05 12.69 -0.26
N ALA A 49 0.72 12.85 -0.20
CA ALA A 49 0.08 13.91 0.58
C ALA A 49 0.33 13.81 2.09
N ASN A 50 0.76 12.65 2.58
CA ASN A 50 1.04 12.40 4.00
C ASN A 50 2.53 12.14 4.28
N GLY A 51 3.44 12.32 3.31
CA GLY A 51 4.86 12.03 3.46
C GLY A 51 5.17 10.55 3.76
N LEU A 52 4.25 9.64 3.36
CA LEU A 52 4.40 8.20 3.52
C LEU A 52 5.05 7.55 2.30
N ASP A 53 5.39 8.32 1.27
CA ASP A 53 6.16 7.90 0.10
C ASP A 53 7.68 7.84 0.37
N GLU A 54 8.16 8.50 1.43
CA GLU A 54 9.57 8.47 1.84
C GLU A 54 9.88 7.34 2.84
N VAL A 55 8.87 6.70 3.42
CA VAL A 55 9.09 5.62 4.40
C VAL A 55 9.59 4.33 3.73
N GLY A 56 10.17 3.43 4.51
CA GLY A 56 10.69 2.16 3.99
C GLY A 56 9.64 1.28 3.31
N GLU A 57 10.07 0.48 2.32
CA GLU A 57 9.21 -0.35 1.47
C GLU A 57 8.29 -1.30 2.25
N LYS A 58 8.81 -1.96 3.30
CA LYS A 58 8.01 -2.82 4.18
C LYS A 58 6.84 -2.07 4.81
N ARG A 59 7.03 -0.81 5.21
CA ARG A 59 5.98 0.02 5.80
C ARG A 59 4.97 0.44 4.74
N LYS A 60 5.41 0.84 3.55
CA LYS A 60 4.51 1.11 2.41
C LYS A 60 3.63 -0.07 2.06
N ILE A 61 4.20 -1.29 1.99
CA ILE A 61 3.45 -2.53 1.74
C ILE A 61 2.44 -2.77 2.86
N SER A 62 2.82 -2.59 4.13
CA SER A 62 1.90 -2.72 5.26
C SER A 62 0.73 -1.74 5.17
N ILE A 63 1.00 -0.49 4.76
CA ILE A 63 -0.03 0.52 4.54
C ILE A 63 -0.93 0.12 3.37
N LEU A 64 -0.37 -0.39 2.26
CA LEU A 64 -1.15 -0.92 1.14
C LEU A 64 -2.11 -2.03 1.58
N LEU A 65 -1.62 -2.99 2.35
CA LEU A 65 -2.43 -4.12 2.85
C LEU A 65 -3.53 -3.67 3.81
N ASN A 66 -3.24 -2.69 4.65
CA ASN A 66 -4.25 -2.09 5.52
C ASN A 66 -5.33 -1.33 4.72
N CYS A 67 -4.92 -0.59 3.68
CA CYS A 67 -5.82 0.22 2.86
C CYS A 67 -6.65 -0.60 1.86
N ILE A 68 -6.11 -1.71 1.33
CA ILE A 68 -6.78 -2.49 0.29
C ILE A 68 -7.95 -3.31 0.85
N GLY A 69 -7.87 -3.67 2.14
CA GLY A 69 -8.89 -4.42 2.87
C GLY A 69 -8.65 -5.94 2.87
N GLU A 70 -9.47 -6.65 3.65
CA GLU A 70 -9.34 -8.09 3.93
C GLU A 70 -9.19 -8.94 2.66
N LYS A 71 -10.04 -8.72 1.64
CA LYS A 71 -9.95 -9.45 0.39
C LYS A 71 -8.63 -9.25 -0.35
N GLY A 72 -8.05 -8.05 -0.27
CA GLY A 72 -6.75 -7.78 -0.86
C GLY A 72 -5.61 -8.46 -0.09
N ILE A 73 -5.74 -8.61 1.23
CA ILE A 73 -4.80 -9.39 2.05
C ILE A 73 -4.85 -10.87 1.67
N GLU A 74 -6.05 -11.44 1.49
CA GLU A 74 -6.21 -12.82 1.01
C GLU A 74 -5.48 -13.05 -0.32
N ILE A 75 -5.65 -12.13 -1.27
CA ILE A 75 -4.98 -12.18 -2.58
C ILE A 75 -3.46 -12.05 -2.41
N TYR A 76 -2.99 -11.11 -1.60
CA TYR A 76 -1.57 -10.93 -1.32
C TYR A 76 -0.94 -12.21 -0.75
N ASN A 77 -1.64 -12.92 0.13
CA ASN A 77 -1.15 -14.19 0.69
C ASN A 77 -0.98 -15.31 -0.35
N THR A 78 -1.58 -15.17 -1.55
CA THR A 78 -1.34 -16.09 -2.68
C THR A 78 -0.07 -15.73 -3.47
N PHE A 79 0.46 -14.52 -3.28
CA PHE A 79 1.69 -14.12 -3.92
C PHE A 79 2.87 -14.79 -3.22
N ASN A 80 3.75 -15.42 -3.98
CA ASN A 80 5.02 -15.91 -3.43
C ASN A 80 5.94 -14.69 -3.18
N THR A 81 5.86 -14.10 -2.00
CA THR A 81 6.56 -12.86 -1.63
C THR A 81 7.88 -13.12 -0.93
N SER A 82 8.93 -12.37 -1.29
CA SER A 82 10.22 -12.41 -0.60
C SER A 82 10.33 -11.30 0.45
N SER A 83 11.29 -11.41 1.37
CA SER A 83 11.51 -10.40 2.41
C SER A 83 12.04 -9.04 1.90
N ALA A 84 12.43 -8.96 0.62
CA ALA A 84 13.02 -7.78 -0.01
C ALA A 84 12.12 -7.14 -1.07
N GLU A 85 10.80 -7.38 -0.98
CA GLU A 85 9.85 -6.79 -1.93
C GLU A 85 9.74 -5.27 -1.84
N LYS A 86 9.57 -4.67 -3.02
CA LYS A 86 9.25 -3.26 -3.20
C LYS A 86 7.75 -3.10 -3.41
N LEU A 87 7.20 -1.96 -3.01
CA LEU A 87 5.80 -1.61 -3.19
C LEU A 87 5.36 -1.78 -4.66
N ASP A 88 6.18 -1.30 -5.61
CA ASP A 88 5.86 -1.39 -7.03
C ASP A 88 5.75 -2.84 -7.53
N THR A 89 6.58 -3.74 -7.01
CA THR A 89 6.50 -5.18 -7.34
C THR A 89 5.19 -5.78 -6.85
N VAL A 90 4.77 -5.43 -5.63
CA VAL A 90 3.49 -5.89 -5.06
C VAL A 90 2.31 -5.35 -5.86
N ILE A 91 2.33 -4.06 -6.22
CA ILE A 91 1.30 -3.43 -7.07
C ILE A 91 1.21 -4.14 -8.42
N GLU A 92 2.33 -4.54 -9.01
CA GLU A 92 2.32 -5.24 -10.30
C GLU A 92 1.75 -6.64 -10.21
N LYS A 93 2.06 -7.39 -9.14
CA LYS A 93 1.42 -8.68 -8.87
C LYS A 93 -0.10 -8.56 -8.74
N PHE A 94 -0.59 -7.51 -8.07
CA PHE A 94 -2.03 -7.23 -8.03
C PHE A 94 -2.61 -6.89 -9.41
N LYS A 95 -1.93 -6.08 -10.23
CA LYS A 95 -2.38 -5.80 -11.59
C LYS A 95 -2.47 -7.06 -12.44
N GLU A 96 -1.48 -7.95 -12.36
CA GLU A 96 -1.48 -9.24 -13.04
C GLU A 96 -2.60 -10.14 -12.54
N TYR A 97 -2.90 -10.12 -11.24
CA TYR A 97 -4.01 -10.87 -10.66
C TYR A 97 -5.37 -10.37 -11.18
N PHE A 98 -5.60 -9.05 -11.22
CA PHE A 98 -6.89 -8.48 -11.67
C PHE A 98 -7.02 -8.39 -13.19
N ASN A 99 -5.91 -8.42 -13.92
CA ASN A 99 -5.86 -8.38 -15.37
C ASN A 99 -4.78 -9.34 -15.89
N PRO A 100 -5.01 -10.66 -15.79
CA PRO A 100 -4.07 -11.64 -16.31
C PRO A 100 -3.97 -11.42 -17.82
N LYS A 101 -2.80 -10.97 -18.29
CA LYS A 101 -2.53 -10.89 -19.71
C LYS A 101 -2.65 -12.30 -20.27
N ARG A 102 -3.71 -12.56 -21.05
CA ARG A 102 -3.73 -13.72 -21.94
C ARG A 102 -2.60 -13.50 -22.94
N SER A 103 -1.49 -14.20 -22.77
CA SER A 103 -0.50 -14.35 -23.84
C SER A 103 -1.24 -14.96 -25.02
N LEU A 104 -1.48 -14.17 -26.07
CA LEU A 104 -1.83 -14.71 -27.36
C LEU A 104 -0.59 -15.46 -27.84
N THR A 105 -0.55 -16.77 -27.59
CA THR A 105 0.37 -17.67 -28.28
C THR A 105 0.02 -17.56 -29.76
N ILE A 106 0.85 -16.85 -30.52
CA ILE A 106 0.86 -16.97 -31.98
C ILE A 106 1.31 -18.41 -32.26
N LEU A 107 0.39 -19.24 -32.73
CA LEU A 107 0.65 -20.55 -33.30
C LEU A 107 1.33 -20.41 -34.67
#